data_AF-A0A9D1EBM9-F1
#
_entry.id   AF-A0A9D1EBM9-F1
#
_cell.length_a   1.000
_cell.length_b   1.000
_cell.length_c   1.000
_cell.angle_alpha   90.00
_cell.angle_beta   90.00
_cell.angle_gamma   90.00
#
_symmetry.space_group_name_H-M   'P 1'
#
loop_
_entity.id
_entity.type
_entity.pdbx_description
1 polymer ?
#
loop_
_entity_poly.entity_id
_entity_poly.type
_entity_poly.pdbx_seq_one_letter_code
_entity_poly.pdbx_strand_id
1 'polypeptide(L)'
;MLLGRNPKSVSGGAIVIAIYSRKSKFTGKGESIENQIELCKQYIKMHWKEDVENQIAIYEDEGFSGKTLERPKFKDMMKDARKGKLSSIIVYRLDRISRNIGDFAQLIDQLNDMNIAFVSIKEQFDTSSPMGRAMMYIASVFSQLERETIAERIQDNMKELAKTGRWLGGITPTGYQSKEVSSITDQGKLKKTYQLEQIPGEITTVKTIYQVFLKTTSFKETEQFLLEHSYRTKNGKNFSRFTIKGILSNPVYLNADQDAWNYFQENEAMIFAQKEQFNGKNGIMAYNRTLQRAGKTTQIRDIKEWIIAIGAHKGIIYGKDWIKVQTILKEN
;
A
#
# COMPACT_ATOMS: atom_id res chain seq x y z
N MET A 1 28.35 -31.84 17.38
CA MET A 1 27.09 -32.59 17.58
C MET A 1 26.23 -31.75 18.54
N LEU A 2 25.41 -30.85 18.02
CA LEU A 2 24.59 -29.94 18.84
C LEU A 2 23.19 -30.55 18.95
N LEU A 3 22.92 -31.21 20.08
CA LEU A 3 21.60 -31.71 20.44
C LEU A 3 20.68 -30.51 20.65
N GLY A 4 19.59 -30.44 19.87
CA GLY A 4 18.53 -29.46 20.04
C GLY A 4 17.98 -29.51 21.47
N ARG A 5 17.74 -28.34 22.08
CA ARG A 5 17.12 -28.29 23.41
C ARG A 5 15.71 -28.89 23.35
N ASN A 6 15.36 -29.70 24.35
CA ASN A 6 13.98 -30.11 24.57
C ASN A 6 13.06 -28.88 24.71
N PRO A 7 11.91 -28.83 24.03
CA PRO A 7 10.92 -27.78 24.21
C PRO A 7 10.54 -27.71 25.70
N LYS A 8 10.52 -26.49 26.25
CA LYS A 8 10.06 -26.27 27.62
C LYS A 8 8.58 -26.65 27.69
N SER A 9 8.21 -27.44 28.69
CA SER A 9 6.82 -27.84 28.91
C SER A 9 5.94 -26.60 29.05
N VAL A 10 4.86 -26.56 28.26
CA VAL A 10 3.78 -25.61 28.50
C VAL A 10 3.17 -25.98 29.85
N SER A 11 2.97 -24.99 30.72
CA SER A 11 2.37 -25.18 32.04
C SER A 11 1.01 -25.90 31.92
N GLY A 12 0.99 -27.20 32.20
CA GLY A 12 -0.22 -28.00 32.42
C GLY A 12 -0.68 -28.97 31.32
N GLY A 13 0.08 -29.23 30.25
CA GLY A 13 -0.34 -30.21 29.22
C GLY A 13 0.79 -30.70 28.32
N ALA A 14 0.60 -31.87 27.70
CA ALA A 14 1.55 -32.54 26.80
C ALA A 14 2.12 -31.57 25.72
N ILE A 15 3.40 -31.73 25.39
CA ILE A 15 4.16 -30.91 24.45
C ILE A 15 3.71 -31.20 23.02
N VAL A 16 2.82 -30.38 22.43
CA VAL A 16 2.36 -30.63 21.06
C VAL A 16 3.31 -30.01 20.03
N ILE A 17 3.93 -30.85 19.20
CA ILE A 17 4.72 -30.47 18.03
C ILE A 17 3.79 -30.41 16.82
N ALA A 18 3.72 -29.28 16.14
CA ALA A 18 2.97 -29.16 14.89
C ALA A 18 3.86 -29.48 13.68
N ILE A 19 3.37 -30.33 12.78
CA ILE A 19 3.92 -30.51 11.43
C ILE A 19 3.01 -29.76 10.46
N TYR A 20 3.57 -28.83 9.68
CA TYR A 20 2.85 -28.15 8.61
C TYR A 20 3.35 -28.58 7.23
N SER A 21 2.44 -29.08 6.40
CA SER A 21 2.72 -29.52 5.04
C SER A 21 1.82 -28.83 4.03
N ARG A 22 2.34 -28.63 2.81
CA ARG A 22 1.59 -27.96 1.74
C ARG A 22 1.98 -28.47 0.36
N LYS A 23 0.98 -28.58 -0.51
CA LYS A 23 1.15 -28.85 -1.94
C LYS A 23 0.35 -27.86 -2.79
N SER A 24 1.00 -27.27 -3.79
CA SER A 24 0.31 -26.43 -4.79
C SER A 24 -0.45 -27.30 -5.80
N LYS A 25 -1.51 -26.78 -6.42
CA LYS A 25 -2.28 -27.49 -7.46
C LYS A 25 -1.36 -28.07 -8.55
N PHE A 26 -1.65 -29.31 -8.92
CA PHE A 26 -1.03 -30.18 -9.94
C PHE A 26 -0.02 -29.49 -10.88
N THR A 27 1.26 -29.60 -10.57
CA THR A 27 2.36 -29.27 -11.51
C THR A 27 3.20 -30.49 -11.89
N GLY A 28 2.87 -31.71 -11.43
CA GLY A 28 3.65 -32.93 -11.67
C GLY A 28 5.08 -32.92 -11.11
N LYS A 29 5.52 -31.80 -10.51
CA LYS A 29 6.83 -31.60 -9.89
C LYS A 29 6.65 -31.10 -8.46
N GLY A 30 7.05 -31.93 -7.50
CA GLY A 30 7.05 -31.64 -6.06
C GLY A 30 6.90 -32.91 -5.23
N GLU A 31 7.50 -32.93 -4.05
CA GLU A 31 7.32 -34.02 -3.09
C GLU A 31 5.89 -34.07 -2.56
N SER A 32 5.35 -35.27 -2.37
CA SER A 32 3.99 -35.47 -1.88
C SER A 32 3.82 -34.92 -0.45
N ILE A 33 2.59 -34.67 -0.03
CA ILE A 33 2.30 -34.21 1.34
C ILE A 33 2.76 -35.28 2.34
N GLU A 34 2.52 -36.55 2.01
CA GLU A 34 2.90 -37.69 2.84
C GLU A 34 4.42 -37.75 3.02
N ASN A 35 5.20 -37.57 1.95
CA ASN A 35 6.67 -37.58 2.04
C ASN A 35 7.20 -36.44 2.92
N GLN A 36 6.61 -35.24 2.82
CA GLN A 36 6.99 -34.10 3.66
C GLN A 36 6.74 -34.40 5.14
N ILE A 37 5.57 -34.96 5.47
CA ILE A 37 5.20 -35.30 6.84
C ILE A 37 6.11 -36.39 7.38
N GLU A 38 6.39 -37.42 6.60
CA GLU A 38 7.25 -38.53 6.99
C GLU A 38 8.67 -38.05 7.34
N LEU A 39 9.25 -37.19 6.50
CA LEU A 39 10.54 -36.56 6.79
C LEU A 39 10.50 -35.71 8.07
N CYS A 40 9.39 -35.02 8.34
CA CYS A 40 9.21 -34.29 9.59
C CYS A 40 9.12 -35.22 10.80
N LYS A 41 8.41 -36.34 10.71
CA LYS A 41 8.34 -37.34 11.78
C LYS A 41 9.69 -37.97 12.05
N GLN A 42 10.45 -38.31 11.00
CA GLN A 42 11.80 -38.85 11.11
C GLN A 42 12.74 -37.85 11.79
N TYR A 43 12.68 -36.58 11.40
CA TYR A 43 13.42 -35.51 12.07
C TYR A 43 13.03 -35.41 13.55
N ILE A 44 11.72 -35.46 13.87
CA ILE A 44 11.26 -35.42 15.26
C ILE A 44 11.85 -36.59 16.06
N LYS A 45 11.75 -37.80 15.52
CA LYS A 45 12.24 -39.03 16.16
C LYS A 45 13.76 -39.01 16.41
N MET A 46 14.51 -38.38 15.52
CA MET A 46 15.98 -38.31 15.61
C MET A 46 16.46 -37.25 16.63
N HIS A 47 15.67 -36.21 16.85
CA HIS A 47 16.05 -35.05 17.66
C HIS A 47 15.32 -34.96 19.02
N TRP A 48 14.22 -35.71 19.21
CA TRP A 48 13.46 -35.77 20.46
C TRP A 48 13.27 -37.23 20.92
N LYS A 49 13.16 -37.46 22.24
CA LYS A 49 13.08 -38.80 22.85
C LYS A 49 11.79 -39.57 22.49
N GLU A 50 11.76 -40.88 22.75
CA GLU A 50 10.77 -41.85 22.24
C GLU A 50 9.28 -41.61 22.57
N ASP A 51 8.92 -40.71 23.51
CA ASP A 51 7.51 -40.47 23.92
C ASP A 51 6.80 -39.30 23.21
N VAL A 52 7.37 -38.73 22.14
CA VAL A 52 6.81 -37.54 21.46
C VAL A 52 5.90 -37.90 20.27
N GLU A 53 5.85 -39.16 19.81
CA GLU A 53 5.00 -39.57 18.68
C GLU A 53 3.50 -39.31 18.94
N ASN A 54 3.04 -39.48 20.19
CA ASN A 54 1.66 -39.19 20.60
C ASN A 54 1.35 -37.69 20.78
N GLN A 55 2.32 -36.82 20.53
CA GLN A 55 2.22 -35.38 20.75
C GLN A 55 2.46 -34.59 19.45
N ILE A 56 2.23 -35.23 18.29
CA ILE A 56 2.35 -34.59 16.97
C ILE A 56 0.96 -34.21 16.44
N ALA A 57 0.77 -32.92 16.12
CA ALA A 57 -0.39 -32.41 15.40
C ALA A 57 -0.03 -32.11 13.94
N ILE A 58 -0.80 -32.61 12.99
CA ILE A 58 -0.51 -32.44 11.55
C ILE A 58 -1.52 -31.47 10.93
N TYR A 59 -1.01 -30.47 10.20
CA TYR A 59 -1.78 -29.44 9.51
C TYR A 59 -1.41 -29.43 8.03
N GLU A 60 -2.38 -29.72 7.16
CA GLU A 60 -2.14 -30.01 5.74
C GLU A 60 -2.98 -29.11 4.82
N ASP A 61 -2.33 -28.33 3.96
CA ASP A 61 -3.03 -27.54 2.95
C ASP A 61 -2.72 -28.05 1.52
N GLU A 62 -3.71 -28.69 0.89
CA GLU A 62 -3.64 -29.07 -0.53
C GLU A 62 -4.30 -28.04 -1.45
N GLY A 63 -3.66 -27.74 -2.57
CA GLY A 63 -4.17 -26.82 -3.59
C GLY A 63 -3.91 -25.34 -3.31
N PHE A 64 -3.18 -25.02 -2.24
CA PHE A 64 -2.84 -23.64 -1.86
C PHE A 64 -1.41 -23.26 -2.27
N SER A 65 -1.21 -21.99 -2.64
CA SER A 65 0.11 -21.46 -3.02
C SER A 65 0.87 -20.87 -1.82
N GLY A 66 2.20 -20.86 -1.92
CA GLY A 66 3.11 -20.28 -0.94
C GLY A 66 3.10 -18.73 -0.86
N LYS A 67 2.29 -18.05 -1.66
CA LYS A 67 2.29 -16.58 -1.81
C LYS A 67 1.46 -15.82 -0.76
N THR A 68 0.61 -16.52 -0.03
CA THR A 68 -0.32 -15.90 0.93
C THR A 68 -0.52 -16.84 2.12
N LEU A 69 -0.63 -16.27 3.33
CA LEU A 69 -0.85 -17.01 4.59
C LEU A 69 -2.34 -17.31 4.88
N GLU A 70 -3.24 -16.85 4.01
CA GLU A 70 -4.69 -17.12 4.05
C GLU A 70 -5.00 -18.56 3.64
N ARG A 71 -4.64 -19.52 4.50
CA ARG A 71 -4.85 -20.95 4.25
C ARG A 71 -5.57 -21.61 5.42
N PRO A 72 -6.54 -22.51 5.18
CA PRO A 72 -7.37 -23.08 6.24
C PRO A 72 -6.58 -23.76 7.35
N LYS A 73 -5.71 -24.74 7.02
CA LYS A 73 -4.99 -25.48 8.06
C LYS A 73 -3.85 -24.69 8.68
N PHE A 74 -3.23 -23.78 7.93
CA PHE A 74 -2.30 -22.82 8.50
C PHE A 74 -2.96 -21.91 9.56
N LYS A 75 -4.19 -21.41 9.29
CA LYS A 75 -4.95 -20.61 10.25
C LYS A 75 -5.34 -21.41 11.49
N ASP A 76 -5.76 -22.66 11.32
CA ASP A 76 -6.07 -23.56 12.43
C ASP A 76 -4.83 -23.79 13.31
N MET A 77 -3.67 -24.05 12.71
CA MET A 77 -2.39 -24.18 13.41
C MET A 77 -2.06 -22.93 14.22
N MET A 78 -2.17 -21.74 13.61
CA MET A 78 -1.89 -20.47 14.30
C MET A 78 -2.91 -20.16 15.40
N LYS A 79 -4.15 -20.66 15.29
CA LYS A 79 -5.16 -20.56 16.34
C LYS A 79 -4.81 -21.45 17.53
N ASP A 80 -4.31 -22.66 17.30
CA ASP A 80 -3.84 -23.55 18.37
C ASP A 80 -2.54 -23.05 19.00
N ALA A 81 -1.63 -22.47 18.22
CA ALA A 81 -0.44 -21.76 18.70
C ALA A 81 -0.82 -20.67 19.73
N ARG A 82 -1.77 -19.79 19.37
CA ARG A 82 -2.25 -18.70 20.25
C ARG A 82 -2.96 -19.18 21.51
N LYS A 83 -3.48 -20.42 21.51
CA LYS A 83 -4.06 -21.05 22.70
C LYS A 83 -3.00 -21.68 23.61
N GLY A 84 -1.72 -21.51 23.29
CA GLY A 84 -0.60 -22.10 24.03
C GLY A 84 -0.51 -23.61 23.87
N LYS A 85 -1.14 -24.20 22.85
CA LYS A 85 -1.14 -25.67 22.69
C LYS A 85 0.12 -26.20 22.06
N LEU A 86 0.86 -25.37 21.33
CA LEU A 86 2.01 -25.78 20.52
C LEU A 86 3.31 -25.29 21.16
N SER A 87 4.33 -26.14 21.16
CA SER A 87 5.69 -25.74 21.56
C SER A 87 6.61 -25.53 20.37
N SER A 88 6.34 -26.22 19.25
CA SER A 88 7.20 -26.22 18.08
C SER A 88 6.38 -26.36 16.80
N ILE A 89 6.82 -25.72 15.72
CA ILE A 89 6.29 -25.89 14.36
C ILE A 89 7.43 -26.36 13.46
N ILE A 90 7.20 -27.48 12.77
CA ILE A 90 8.17 -28.15 11.92
C ILE A 90 7.63 -28.22 10.49
N VAL A 91 8.47 -27.86 9.53
CA VAL A 91 8.17 -27.94 8.11
C VAL A 91 9.32 -28.58 7.34
N TYR A 92 8.99 -29.25 6.24
CA TYR A 92 10.01 -29.83 5.37
C TYR A 92 10.91 -28.76 4.74
N ARG A 93 10.31 -27.65 4.29
CA ARG A 93 11.00 -26.52 3.67
C ARG A 93 10.36 -25.19 4.03
N LEU A 94 11.13 -24.11 4.05
CA LEU A 94 10.63 -22.76 4.31
C LEU A 94 9.50 -22.33 3.36
N ASP A 95 9.62 -22.72 2.09
CA ASP A 95 8.62 -22.38 1.06
C ASP A 95 7.26 -23.07 1.26
N ARG A 96 7.14 -24.00 2.21
CA ARG A 96 5.86 -24.56 2.64
C ARG A 96 5.03 -23.50 3.32
N ILE A 97 5.64 -22.65 4.15
CA ILE A 97 4.98 -21.58 4.87
C ILE A 97 4.86 -20.33 4.02
N SER A 98 5.97 -19.75 3.58
CA SER A 98 5.96 -18.49 2.86
C SER A 98 7.06 -18.45 1.79
N ARG A 99 6.74 -17.87 0.64
CA ARG A 99 7.71 -17.48 -0.39
C ARG A 99 8.12 -16.00 -0.29
N ASN A 100 7.46 -15.24 0.59
CA ASN A 100 7.77 -13.85 0.89
C ASN A 100 8.57 -13.80 2.21
N ILE A 101 9.77 -13.24 2.16
CA ILE A 101 10.68 -13.12 3.30
C ILE A 101 10.10 -12.23 4.40
N GLY A 102 9.34 -11.19 4.04
CA GLY A 102 8.67 -10.31 5.00
C GLY A 102 7.53 -10.98 5.75
N ASP A 103 6.69 -11.73 5.06
CA ASP A 103 5.63 -12.52 5.70
C ASP A 103 6.23 -13.60 6.62
N PHE A 104 7.39 -14.14 6.24
CA PHE A 104 8.11 -15.09 7.07
C PHE A 104 8.71 -14.45 8.32
N ALA A 105 9.37 -13.29 8.21
CA ALA A 105 9.92 -12.57 9.35
C ALA A 105 8.84 -12.25 10.40
N GLN A 106 7.70 -11.72 9.97
CA GLN A 106 6.57 -11.42 10.84
C GLN A 106 5.99 -12.67 11.53
N LEU A 107 5.94 -13.79 10.82
CA LEU A 107 5.51 -15.05 11.40
C LEU A 107 6.46 -15.50 12.51
N ILE A 108 7.77 -15.44 12.28
CA ILE A 108 8.76 -15.85 13.29
C ILE A 108 8.69 -14.95 14.53
N ASP A 109 8.51 -13.63 14.37
CA ASP A 109 8.29 -12.72 15.50
C ASP A 109 7.08 -13.16 16.34
N GLN A 110 5.95 -13.45 15.70
CA GLN A 110 4.75 -13.93 16.39
C GLN A 110 4.98 -15.25 17.12
N LEU A 111 5.72 -16.19 16.51
CA LEU A 111 6.04 -17.47 17.15
C LEU A 111 6.97 -17.29 18.34
N ASN A 112 7.96 -16.40 18.25
CA ASN A 112 8.86 -16.08 19.37
C ASN A 112 8.12 -15.43 20.54
N ASP A 113 7.19 -14.50 20.29
CA ASP A 113 6.34 -13.90 21.33
C ASP A 113 5.50 -14.96 22.06
N MET A 114 5.10 -16.03 21.35
CA MET A 114 4.39 -17.18 21.91
C MET A 114 5.33 -18.26 22.47
N ASN A 115 6.65 -18.05 22.43
CA ASN A 115 7.68 -19.00 22.83
C ASN A 115 7.58 -20.36 22.09
N ILE A 116 7.23 -20.32 20.80
CA ILE A 116 7.09 -21.47 19.90
C ILE A 116 8.34 -21.55 19.02
N ALA A 117 9.02 -22.69 19.05
CA ALA A 117 10.18 -22.94 18.19
C ALA A 117 9.75 -23.18 16.74
N PHE A 118 10.48 -22.63 15.78
CA PHE A 118 10.27 -22.91 14.35
C PHE A 118 11.46 -23.65 13.75
N VAL A 119 11.19 -24.76 13.06
CA VAL A 119 12.19 -25.63 12.42
C VAL A 119 11.87 -25.90 10.95
N SER A 120 12.86 -25.68 10.08
CA SER A 120 12.83 -26.15 8.69
C SER A 120 13.89 -27.22 8.44
N ILE A 121 13.47 -28.39 7.96
CA ILE A 121 14.33 -29.59 7.87
C ILE A 121 15.41 -29.42 6.81
N LYS A 122 15.03 -29.02 5.60
CA LYS A 122 15.97 -28.97 4.46
C LYS A 122 16.98 -27.84 4.60
N GLU A 123 16.52 -26.69 5.08
CA GLU A 123 17.38 -25.52 5.28
C GLU A 123 18.15 -25.56 6.63
N GLN A 124 17.99 -26.64 7.42
CA GLN A 124 18.55 -26.81 8.78
C GLN A 124 18.35 -25.55 9.64
N PHE A 125 17.18 -24.96 9.51
CA PHE A 125 16.88 -23.67 10.11
C PHE A 125 16.26 -23.88 11.48
N ASP A 126 17.01 -23.58 12.53
CA ASP A 126 16.53 -23.66 13.91
C ASP A 126 16.64 -22.27 14.57
N THR A 127 15.47 -21.66 14.80
CA THR A 127 15.33 -20.34 15.44
C THR A 127 15.72 -20.32 16.92
N SER A 128 15.88 -21.49 17.55
CA SER A 128 16.43 -21.61 18.90
C SER A 128 17.96 -21.47 18.94
N SER A 129 18.63 -21.58 17.78
CA SER A 129 20.08 -21.43 17.64
C SER A 129 20.53 -19.97 17.39
N PRO A 130 21.74 -19.56 17.82
CA PRO A 130 22.30 -18.24 17.50
C PRO A 130 22.38 -17.94 16.00
N MET A 131 22.68 -18.96 15.18
CA MET A 131 22.80 -18.82 13.73
C MET A 131 21.43 -18.65 13.06
N GLY A 132 20.39 -19.36 13.54
CA GLY A 132 19.01 -19.16 13.11
C GLY A 132 18.48 -17.76 13.47
N ARG A 133 18.83 -17.24 14.65
CA ARG A 133 18.52 -15.85 15.04
C ARG A 133 19.25 -14.81 14.17
N ALA A 134 20.52 -15.03 13.84
CA ALA A 134 21.26 -14.13 12.97
C ALA A 134 20.64 -14.04 11.56
N MET A 135 20.28 -15.18 10.99
CA MET A 135 19.61 -15.23 9.68
C MET A 135 18.20 -14.62 9.73
N MET A 136 17.50 -14.68 10.86
CA MET A 136 16.23 -13.96 11.07
C MET A 136 16.41 -12.44 11.03
N TYR A 137 17.44 -11.91 11.70
CA TYR A 137 17.75 -10.47 11.60
C TYR A 137 18.09 -10.07 10.16
N ILE A 138 18.89 -10.88 9.47
CA ILE A 138 19.23 -10.65 8.06
C ILE A 138 17.97 -10.66 7.17
N ALA A 139 17.08 -11.64 7.34
CA ALA A 139 15.81 -11.72 6.61
C ALA A 139 14.89 -10.52 6.89
N SER A 140 14.84 -10.07 8.14
CA SER A 140 14.06 -8.90 8.55
C SER A 140 14.60 -7.62 7.91
N VAL A 141 15.93 -7.45 7.90
CA VAL A 141 16.61 -6.35 7.20
C VAL A 141 16.30 -6.37 5.72
N PHE A 142 16.40 -7.52 5.04
CA PHE A 142 16.08 -7.61 3.61
C PHE A 142 14.61 -7.30 3.31
N SER A 143 13.67 -7.74 4.15
CA SER A 143 12.26 -7.40 3.98
C SER A 143 11.97 -5.91 4.16
N GLN A 144 12.66 -5.27 5.12
CA GLN A 144 12.56 -3.83 5.32
C GLN A 144 13.16 -3.07 4.14
N LEU A 145 14.35 -3.48 3.67
CA LEU A 145 14.99 -2.92 2.48
C LEU A 145 14.11 -3.06 1.23
N GLU A 146 13.44 -4.19 1.01
CA GLU A 146 12.56 -4.37 -0.14
C GLU A 146 11.33 -3.44 -0.07
N ARG A 147 10.74 -3.25 1.12
CA ARG A 147 9.64 -2.29 1.33
C ARG A 147 10.07 -0.84 1.07
N GLU A 148 11.23 -0.46 1.58
CA GLU A 148 11.81 0.87 1.37
C GLU A 148 12.17 1.09 -0.11
N THR A 149 12.79 0.10 -0.76
CA THR A 149 13.13 0.14 -2.19
C THR A 149 11.89 0.23 -3.09
N ILE A 150 10.78 -0.43 -2.74
CA ILE A 150 9.52 -0.29 -3.48
C ILE A 150 8.95 1.12 -3.30
N ALA A 151 9.00 1.69 -2.10
CA ALA A 151 8.54 3.05 -1.84
C ALA A 151 9.39 4.07 -2.63
N GLU A 152 10.71 3.90 -2.64
CA GLU A 152 11.65 4.72 -3.44
C GLU A 152 11.37 4.58 -4.94
N ARG A 153 11.20 3.36 -5.46
CA ARG A 153 10.86 3.14 -6.88
C ARG A 153 9.50 3.72 -7.27
N ILE A 154 8.50 3.66 -6.38
CA ILE A 154 7.21 4.31 -6.62
C ILE A 154 7.40 5.82 -6.65
N GLN A 155 8.17 6.38 -5.70
CA GLN A 155 8.45 7.81 -5.66
C GLN A 155 9.21 8.26 -6.90
N ASP A 156 10.22 7.52 -7.34
CA ASP A 156 11.02 7.85 -8.52
C ASP A 156 10.23 7.67 -9.82
N ASN A 157 9.41 6.63 -9.94
CA ASN A 157 8.44 6.54 -11.04
C ASN A 157 7.45 7.71 -10.99
N MET A 158 6.95 8.11 -9.83
CA MET A 158 6.04 9.26 -9.70
C MET A 158 6.75 10.58 -10.05
N LYS A 159 8.03 10.75 -9.71
CA LYS A 159 8.86 11.90 -10.12
C LYS A 159 9.06 11.91 -11.64
N GLU A 160 9.38 10.77 -12.25
CA GLU A 160 9.48 10.65 -13.71
C GLU A 160 8.15 10.93 -14.41
N LEU A 161 7.04 10.46 -13.83
CA LEU A 161 5.70 10.75 -14.32
C LEU A 161 5.35 12.23 -14.14
N ALA A 162 5.75 12.85 -13.04
CA ALA A 162 5.52 14.27 -12.77
C ALA A 162 6.22 15.18 -13.79
N LYS A 163 7.44 14.83 -14.24
CA LYS A 163 8.14 15.56 -15.32
C LYS A 163 7.31 15.71 -16.59
N THR A 164 6.33 14.83 -16.81
CA THR A 164 5.49 14.86 -18.01
C THR A 164 4.19 15.64 -17.86
N GLY A 165 3.81 16.05 -16.63
CA GLY A 165 2.58 16.83 -16.40
C GLY A 165 1.27 16.15 -16.81
N ARG A 166 1.32 14.83 -17.07
CA ARG A 166 0.20 14.07 -17.65
C ARG A 166 -0.77 13.57 -16.57
N TRP A 167 -2.00 13.27 -16.97
CA TRP A 167 -2.98 12.58 -16.13
C TRP A 167 -2.62 11.08 -16.05
N LEU A 168 -2.55 10.54 -14.83
CA LEU A 168 -2.14 9.14 -14.59
C LEU A 168 -3.30 8.15 -14.53
N GLY A 169 -4.52 8.61 -14.79
CA GLY A 169 -5.73 7.80 -14.76
C GLY A 169 -6.53 7.93 -13.47
N GLY A 170 -7.58 7.11 -13.34
CA GLY A 170 -8.56 7.20 -12.27
C GLY A 170 -9.70 8.18 -12.58
N ILE A 171 -10.48 8.52 -11.55
CA ILE A 171 -11.65 9.40 -11.67
C ILE A 171 -11.17 10.83 -11.90
N THR A 172 -11.60 11.46 -13.00
CA THR A 172 -11.24 12.84 -13.30
C THR A 172 -11.91 13.83 -12.35
N PRO A 173 -11.23 14.95 -12.03
CA PRO A 173 -11.83 16.05 -11.27
C PRO A 173 -13.05 16.63 -12.01
N THR A 174 -14.03 17.15 -11.25
CA THR A 174 -15.19 17.87 -11.81
C THR A 174 -14.70 18.99 -12.73
N GLY A 175 -15.31 19.17 -13.90
CA GLY A 175 -14.82 20.12 -14.89
C GLY A 175 -13.87 19.54 -15.92
N TYR A 176 -13.38 18.31 -15.74
CA TYR A 176 -12.41 17.72 -16.66
C TYR A 176 -12.77 16.29 -17.10
N GLN A 177 -12.42 15.97 -18.34
CA GLN A 177 -12.40 14.62 -18.89
C GLN A 177 -10.97 14.22 -19.29
N SER A 178 -10.73 12.90 -19.37
CA SER A 178 -9.44 12.38 -19.80
C SER A 178 -9.43 12.25 -21.32
N LYS A 179 -8.46 12.90 -21.96
CA LYS A 179 -8.24 12.82 -23.41
C LYS A 179 -6.95 12.08 -23.71
N GLU A 180 -7.02 11.09 -24.59
CA GLU A 180 -5.85 10.38 -25.08
C GLU A 180 -5.07 11.24 -26.08
N VAL A 181 -3.76 11.29 -25.89
CA VAL A 181 -2.80 11.96 -26.78
C VAL A 181 -1.70 10.97 -27.12
N SER A 182 -1.58 10.65 -28.41
CA SER A 182 -0.51 9.82 -28.95
C SER A 182 0.68 10.69 -29.35
N SER A 183 1.88 10.33 -28.88
CA SER A 183 3.14 10.92 -29.31
C SER A 183 4.06 9.83 -29.85
N ILE A 184 4.92 10.17 -30.81
CA ILE A 184 5.98 9.28 -31.29
C ILE A 184 7.21 9.59 -30.45
N THR A 185 7.75 8.57 -29.78
CA THR A 185 9.03 8.70 -29.05
C THR A 185 10.20 8.79 -30.02
N ASP A 186 11.35 9.29 -29.57
CA ASP A 186 12.58 9.40 -30.39
C ASP A 186 13.02 8.05 -30.99
N GLN A 187 12.55 6.94 -30.42
CA GLN A 187 12.76 5.57 -30.90
C GLN A 187 11.67 5.05 -31.86
N GLY A 188 10.80 5.92 -32.38
CA GLY A 188 9.75 5.56 -33.34
C GLY A 188 8.56 4.80 -32.73
N LYS A 189 8.48 4.63 -31.41
CA LYS A 189 7.36 3.94 -30.75
C LYS A 189 6.23 4.91 -30.42
N LEU A 190 5.00 4.50 -30.74
CA LEU A 190 3.76 5.15 -30.32
C LEU A 190 3.62 5.07 -28.78
N LYS A 191 3.63 6.23 -28.13
CA LYS A 191 3.39 6.39 -26.69
C LYS A 191 2.06 7.08 -26.49
N LYS A 192 1.11 6.36 -25.87
CA LYS A 192 -0.18 6.90 -25.44
C LYS A 192 -0.01 7.58 -24.09
N THR A 193 -0.49 8.81 -24.00
CA THR A 193 -0.54 9.60 -22.77
C THR A 193 -1.94 10.17 -22.61
N TYR A 194 -2.30 10.55 -21.39
CA TYR A 194 -3.60 11.14 -21.10
C TYR A 194 -3.41 12.54 -20.53
N GLN A 195 -4.27 13.46 -20.94
CA GLN A 195 -4.31 14.82 -20.41
C GLN A 195 -5.74 15.19 -20.03
N LEU A 196 -5.88 16.15 -19.12
CA LEU A 196 -7.19 16.67 -18.74
C LEU A 196 -7.67 17.69 -19.75
N GLU A 197 -8.87 17.48 -20.29
CA GLU A 197 -9.57 18.41 -21.17
C GLU A 197 -10.77 18.99 -20.43
N GLN A 198 -10.97 20.30 -20.56
CA GLN A 198 -12.04 21.01 -19.88
C GLN A 198 -13.42 20.67 -20.46
N ILE A 199 -14.39 20.44 -19.58
CA ILE A 199 -15.82 20.35 -19.91
C ILE A 199 -16.43 21.72 -19.60
N PRO A 200 -16.76 22.57 -20.61
CA PRO A 200 -17.08 23.98 -20.38
C PRO A 200 -18.18 24.23 -19.34
N GLY A 201 -19.29 23.49 -19.38
CA GLY A 201 -20.39 23.64 -18.43
C GLY A 201 -20.02 23.31 -16.98
N GLU A 202 -19.23 22.25 -16.78
CA GLU A 202 -18.75 21.88 -15.46
C GLU A 202 -17.66 22.84 -14.95
N ILE A 203 -16.80 23.37 -15.83
CA ILE A 203 -15.81 24.40 -15.47
C ILE A 203 -16.49 25.67 -14.98
N THR A 204 -17.57 26.10 -15.64
CA THR A 204 -18.38 27.24 -15.18
C THR A 204 -18.91 26.97 -13.78
N THR A 205 -19.39 25.75 -13.50
CA THR A 205 -19.84 25.35 -12.16
C THR A 205 -18.71 25.46 -11.14
N VAL A 206 -17.50 24.98 -11.44
CA VAL A 206 -16.35 25.10 -10.55
C VAL A 206 -16.01 26.56 -10.27
N LYS A 207 -16.00 27.43 -11.29
CA LYS A 207 -15.76 28.87 -11.11
C LYS A 207 -16.84 29.51 -10.21
N THR A 208 -18.11 29.16 -10.41
CA THR A 208 -19.21 29.62 -9.54
C THR A 208 -18.98 29.18 -8.09
N ILE A 209 -18.56 27.94 -7.85
CA ILE A 209 -18.24 27.44 -6.51
C ILE A 209 -17.16 28.30 -5.84
N TYR A 210 -16.06 28.59 -6.55
CA TYR A 210 -15.00 29.47 -6.03
C TYR A 210 -15.52 30.89 -5.75
N GLN A 211 -16.27 31.47 -6.68
CA GLN A 211 -16.80 32.83 -6.53
C GLN A 211 -17.72 32.96 -5.31
N VAL A 212 -18.65 32.02 -5.15
CA VAL A 212 -19.61 32.02 -4.03
C VAL A 212 -18.86 31.79 -2.72
N PHE A 213 -17.97 30.80 -2.66
CA PHE A 213 -17.22 30.49 -1.44
C PHE A 213 -16.29 31.62 -1.02
N LEU A 214 -15.64 32.31 -1.97
CA LEU A 214 -14.80 33.47 -1.66
C LEU A 214 -15.60 34.67 -1.14
N LYS A 215 -16.89 34.76 -1.49
CA LYS A 215 -17.81 35.78 -1.01
C LYS A 215 -18.39 35.45 0.36
N THR A 216 -18.82 34.20 0.57
CA THR A 216 -19.52 33.78 1.80
C THR A 216 -18.59 33.25 2.87
N THR A 217 -17.42 32.72 2.48
CA THR A 217 -16.49 31.96 3.34
C THR A 217 -17.16 30.79 4.08
N SER A 218 -18.34 30.34 3.60
CA SER A 218 -19.21 29.39 4.28
C SER A 218 -19.62 28.27 3.34
N PHE A 219 -19.34 27.03 3.74
CA PHE A 219 -19.78 25.84 3.03
C PHE A 219 -21.29 25.74 2.94
N LYS A 220 -21.99 26.02 4.05
CA LYS A 220 -23.45 25.92 4.13
C LYS A 220 -24.12 26.89 3.15
N GLU A 221 -23.66 28.12 3.11
CA GLU A 221 -24.20 29.12 2.18
C GLU A 221 -23.85 28.79 0.73
N THR A 222 -22.67 28.23 0.49
CA THR A 222 -22.27 27.77 -0.85
C THR A 222 -23.15 26.60 -1.32
N GLU A 223 -23.43 25.63 -0.46
CA GLU A 223 -24.35 24.52 -0.76
C GLU A 223 -25.76 25.03 -1.07
N GLN A 224 -26.28 25.93 -0.23
CA GLN A 224 -27.60 26.51 -0.41
C GLN A 224 -27.71 27.26 -1.74
N PHE A 225 -26.72 28.09 -2.07
CA PHE A 225 -26.68 28.80 -3.35
C PHE A 225 -26.70 27.83 -4.53
N LEU A 226 -25.87 26.78 -4.50
CA LEU A 226 -25.81 25.79 -5.58
C LEU A 226 -27.13 25.02 -5.73
N LEU A 227 -27.81 24.74 -4.62
CA LEU A 227 -29.10 24.07 -4.60
C LEU A 227 -30.20 24.94 -5.23
N GLU A 228 -30.29 26.21 -4.83
CA GLU A 228 -31.28 27.18 -5.32
C GLU A 228 -31.11 27.45 -6.82
N HIS A 229 -29.87 27.49 -7.30
CA HIS A 229 -29.55 27.71 -8.72
C HIS A 229 -29.45 26.41 -9.54
N SER A 230 -29.88 25.27 -8.97
CA SER A 230 -29.92 23.96 -9.64
C SER A 230 -28.58 23.46 -10.21
N TYR A 231 -27.46 23.86 -9.62
CA TYR A 231 -26.16 23.25 -9.93
C TYR A 231 -26.12 21.82 -9.41
N ARG A 232 -25.64 20.89 -10.26
CA ARG A 232 -25.55 19.45 -9.96
C ARG A 232 -24.16 18.92 -10.29
N THR A 233 -23.75 17.89 -9.58
CA THR A 233 -22.55 17.11 -9.90
C THR A 233 -22.73 16.35 -11.23
N LYS A 234 -21.64 15.85 -11.81
CA LYS A 234 -21.67 15.02 -13.04
C LYS A 234 -22.61 13.80 -12.99
N ASN A 235 -22.93 13.33 -11.78
CA ASN A 235 -23.84 12.20 -11.55
C ASN A 235 -25.27 12.65 -11.20
N GLY A 236 -25.62 13.93 -11.42
CA GLY A 236 -26.94 14.49 -11.14
C GLY A 236 -27.25 14.72 -9.65
N LYS A 237 -26.29 14.50 -8.75
CA LYS A 237 -26.46 14.68 -7.29
C LYS A 237 -26.20 16.12 -6.86
N ASN A 238 -26.76 16.53 -5.73
CA ASN A 238 -26.46 17.81 -5.09
C ASN A 238 -24.99 17.85 -4.63
N PHE A 239 -24.42 19.06 -4.59
CA PHE A 239 -23.12 19.29 -3.99
C PHE A 239 -23.22 19.21 -2.47
N SER A 240 -22.33 18.44 -1.85
CA SER A 240 -22.17 18.37 -0.39
C SER A 240 -20.91 19.11 0.05
N ARG A 241 -20.78 19.41 1.35
CA ARG A 241 -19.60 20.02 1.96
C ARG A 241 -18.31 19.34 1.54
N PHE A 242 -18.31 18.00 1.53
CA PHE A 242 -17.15 17.20 1.17
C PHE A 242 -16.78 17.36 -0.30
N THR A 243 -17.76 17.37 -1.20
CA THR A 243 -17.52 17.61 -2.63
C THR A 243 -17.00 19.01 -2.88
N ILE A 244 -17.59 20.03 -2.24
CA ILE A 244 -17.14 21.42 -2.33
C ILE A 244 -15.73 21.58 -1.78
N LYS A 245 -15.44 21.06 -0.58
CA LYS A 245 -14.09 21.06 0.01
C LYS A 245 -13.10 20.33 -0.90
N GLY A 246 -13.51 19.22 -1.51
CA GLY A 246 -12.71 18.48 -2.49
C GLY A 246 -12.36 19.30 -3.73
N ILE A 247 -13.28 20.12 -4.23
CA ILE A 247 -13.04 21.03 -5.36
C ILE A 247 -12.12 22.20 -4.95
N LEU A 248 -12.42 22.84 -3.83
CA LEU A 248 -11.70 24.02 -3.32
C LEU A 248 -10.26 23.71 -2.88
N SER A 249 -9.98 22.48 -2.44
CA SER A 249 -8.63 22.04 -2.02
C SER A 249 -7.81 21.40 -3.15
N ASN A 250 -8.38 21.24 -4.35
CA ASN A 250 -7.70 20.55 -5.44
C ASN A 250 -6.86 21.54 -6.27
N PRO A 251 -5.51 21.42 -6.27
CA PRO A 251 -4.66 22.31 -7.06
C PRO A 251 -4.80 22.07 -8.57
N VAL A 252 -5.53 21.06 -9.04
CA VAL A 252 -5.80 20.91 -10.48
C VAL A 252 -6.44 22.14 -11.12
N TYR A 253 -7.20 22.91 -10.33
CA TYR A 253 -7.88 24.12 -10.80
C TYR A 253 -6.98 25.36 -10.75
N LEU A 254 -5.86 25.30 -10.04
CA LEU A 254 -4.93 26.41 -9.84
C LEU A 254 -4.11 26.64 -11.11
N ASN A 255 -4.04 27.90 -11.54
CA ASN A 255 -3.08 28.37 -12.53
C ASN A 255 -1.66 28.21 -12.00
N ALA A 256 -0.75 27.74 -12.85
CA ALA A 256 0.68 27.72 -12.56
C ALA A 256 1.24 29.13 -12.72
N ASP A 257 0.92 30.03 -11.78
CA ASP A 257 1.39 31.42 -11.72
C ASP A 257 2.39 31.65 -10.58
N GLN A 258 2.89 32.88 -10.44
CA GLN A 258 3.92 33.20 -9.44
C GLN A 258 3.43 33.00 -8.00
N ASP A 259 2.14 33.21 -7.74
CA ASP A 259 1.52 32.96 -6.45
C ASP A 259 1.54 31.46 -6.13
N ALA A 260 1.18 30.61 -7.12
CA ALA A 260 1.27 29.16 -6.98
C ALA A 260 2.70 28.68 -6.69
N TRP A 261 3.70 29.23 -7.39
CA TRP A 261 5.12 28.92 -7.14
C TRP A 261 5.49 29.22 -5.68
N ASN A 262 5.21 30.43 -5.22
CA ASN A 262 5.57 30.87 -3.86
C ASN A 262 4.89 29.98 -2.82
N TYR A 263 3.60 29.69 -2.99
CA TYR A 263 2.85 28.83 -2.08
C TYR A 263 3.47 27.45 -1.94
N PHE A 264 3.77 26.77 -3.05
CA PHE A 264 4.35 25.43 -2.98
C PHE A 264 5.79 25.42 -2.48
N GLN A 265 6.55 26.49 -2.76
CA GLN A 265 7.92 26.66 -2.24
C GLN A 265 7.91 26.87 -0.72
N GLU A 266 7.05 27.74 -0.20
CA GLU A 266 6.90 28.02 1.23
C GLU A 266 6.41 26.79 2.02
N ASN A 267 5.61 25.92 1.39
CA ASN A 267 5.15 24.67 1.99
C ASN A 267 6.09 23.48 1.69
N GLU A 268 7.32 23.75 1.23
CA GLU A 268 8.39 22.75 1.00
C GLU A 268 7.97 21.59 0.08
N ALA A 269 7.05 21.82 -0.86
CA ALA A 269 6.63 20.81 -1.81
C ALA A 269 7.73 20.50 -2.84
N MET A 270 7.74 19.29 -3.38
CA MET A 270 8.67 18.91 -4.43
C MET A 270 8.18 19.45 -5.80
N ILE A 271 8.71 20.59 -6.23
CA ILE A 271 8.34 21.22 -7.51
C ILE A 271 9.22 20.69 -8.67
N PHE A 272 8.61 20.00 -9.62
CA PHE A 272 9.20 19.47 -10.85
C PHE A 272 8.96 20.38 -12.06
N ALA A 273 9.30 21.64 -11.90
CA ALA A 273 9.30 22.66 -12.95
C ALA A 273 10.21 23.81 -12.53
N GLN A 274 10.72 24.57 -13.50
CA GLN A 274 11.44 25.80 -13.25
C GLN A 274 10.48 26.95 -12.97
N LYS A 275 10.92 27.95 -12.20
CA LYS A 275 10.11 29.11 -11.80
C LYS A 275 9.54 29.85 -13.01
N GLU A 276 10.31 29.96 -14.08
CA GLU A 276 9.95 30.65 -15.32
C GLU A 276 8.79 29.98 -16.06
N GLN A 277 8.56 28.68 -15.81
CA GLN A 277 7.46 27.95 -16.39
C GLN A 277 6.11 28.27 -15.71
N PHE A 278 6.13 28.88 -14.52
CA PHE A 278 4.93 29.35 -13.80
C PHE A 278 4.42 30.69 -14.38
N ASN A 279 4.02 30.63 -15.66
CA ASN A 279 3.60 31.79 -16.46
C ASN A 279 2.07 32.00 -16.50
N GLY A 280 1.30 31.25 -15.71
CA GLY A 280 -0.16 31.35 -15.57
C GLY A 280 -0.97 30.73 -16.72
N LYS A 281 -0.34 30.15 -17.75
CA LYS A 281 -1.06 29.58 -18.91
C LYS A 281 -1.66 28.21 -18.64
N ASN A 282 -0.92 27.39 -17.89
CA ASN A 282 -1.25 26.00 -17.61
C ASN A 282 -1.72 25.85 -16.15
N GLY A 283 -2.37 24.72 -15.86
CA GLY A 283 -2.77 24.36 -14.51
C GLY A 283 -1.71 23.58 -13.75
N ILE A 284 -1.88 23.44 -12.44
CA ILE A 284 -1.01 22.62 -11.60
C ILE A 284 -1.46 21.15 -11.63
N MET A 285 -0.52 20.22 -11.73
CA MET A 285 -0.73 18.80 -11.49
C MET A 285 0.01 18.39 -10.21
N ALA A 286 -0.72 17.83 -9.26
CA ALA A 286 -0.15 17.46 -7.97
C ALA A 286 -0.34 15.96 -7.72
N TYR A 287 0.77 15.27 -7.54
CA TYR A 287 0.85 13.83 -7.32
C TYR A 287 1.23 13.52 -5.88
N ASN A 288 1.08 12.25 -5.48
CA ASN A 288 1.32 11.78 -4.11
C ASN A 288 0.57 12.61 -3.05
N ARG A 289 -0.65 13.04 -3.36
CA ARG A 289 -1.47 13.85 -2.46
C ARG A 289 -2.17 13.06 -1.36
N THR A 290 -2.38 11.77 -1.61
CA THR A 290 -3.18 10.94 -0.71
C THR A 290 -2.45 9.65 -0.35
N LEU A 291 -2.70 9.20 0.87
CA LEU A 291 -2.28 7.91 1.38
C LEU A 291 -3.51 7.01 1.45
N GLN A 292 -3.53 6.00 0.58
CA GLN A 292 -4.58 4.98 0.54
C GLN A 292 -4.07 3.72 1.21
N ARG A 293 -4.81 3.21 2.20
CA ARG A 293 -4.52 1.95 2.89
C ARG A 293 -5.78 1.09 2.87
N ALA A 294 -5.64 -0.20 2.59
CA ALA A 294 -6.77 -1.12 2.53
C ALA A 294 -7.57 -1.08 3.85
N GLY A 295 -8.89 -0.94 3.76
CA GLY A 295 -9.79 -0.87 4.91
C GLY A 295 -9.71 0.42 5.74
N LYS A 296 -8.95 1.44 5.32
CA LYS A 296 -8.88 2.75 5.99
C LYS A 296 -9.33 3.88 5.07
N THR A 297 -9.85 4.94 5.67
CA THR A 297 -10.19 6.18 4.96
C THR A 297 -8.94 6.79 4.34
N THR A 298 -9.06 7.27 3.10
CA THR A 298 -8.01 8.01 2.41
C THR A 298 -7.59 9.23 3.20
N GLN A 299 -6.30 9.35 3.49
CA GLN A 299 -5.72 10.50 4.18
C GLN A 299 -5.03 11.41 3.18
N ILE A 300 -5.12 12.72 3.37
CA ILE A 300 -4.34 13.68 2.60
C ILE A 300 -2.95 13.74 3.24
N ARG A 301 -1.90 13.64 2.41
CA ARG A 301 -0.51 13.76 2.87
C ARG A 301 -0.15 15.22 3.13
N ASP A 302 0.90 15.42 3.92
CA ASP A 302 1.52 16.73 4.11
C ASP A 302 1.95 17.30 2.74
N ILE A 303 1.82 18.61 2.54
CA ILE A 303 2.14 19.27 1.26
C ILE A 303 3.62 19.07 0.90
N LYS A 304 4.52 18.96 1.88
CA LYS A 304 5.94 18.64 1.65
C LYS A 304 6.16 17.30 0.94
N GLU A 305 5.21 16.37 1.06
CA GLU A 305 5.25 15.07 0.37
C GLU A 305 4.64 15.12 -1.03
N TRP A 306 4.00 16.24 -1.40
CA TRP A 306 3.37 16.39 -2.70
C TRP A 306 4.43 16.64 -3.78
N ILE A 307 4.17 16.08 -4.95
CA ILE A 307 4.99 16.30 -6.14
C ILE A 307 4.20 17.21 -7.07
N ILE A 308 4.69 18.41 -7.31
CA ILE A 308 4.02 19.46 -8.08
C ILE A 308 4.66 19.54 -9.46
N ALA A 309 3.84 19.52 -10.51
CA ALA A 309 4.27 19.71 -11.89
C ALA A 309 3.30 20.65 -12.62
N ILE A 310 3.75 21.17 -13.76
CA ILE A 310 2.88 21.92 -14.65
C ILE A 310 2.11 20.92 -15.51
N GLY A 311 0.79 20.97 -15.42
CA GLY A 311 -0.10 20.14 -16.20
C GLY A 311 -0.19 20.59 -17.66
N ALA A 312 -0.57 19.70 -18.56
CA ALA A 312 -0.92 20.04 -19.94
C ALA A 312 -2.30 20.73 -20.05
N HIS A 313 -3.11 20.69 -19.00
CA HIS A 313 -4.43 21.31 -18.96
C HIS A 313 -4.33 22.77 -18.57
N LYS A 314 -5.37 23.54 -18.90
CA LYS A 314 -5.49 24.94 -18.49
C LYS A 314 -6.06 25.03 -17.07
N GLY A 315 -5.39 25.80 -16.22
CA GLY A 315 -5.91 26.20 -14.91
C GLY A 315 -7.06 27.20 -15.05
N ILE A 316 -7.86 27.36 -14.01
CA ILE A 316 -9.06 28.22 -14.05
C ILE A 316 -9.17 29.19 -12.87
N ILE A 317 -8.37 29.02 -11.82
CA ILE A 317 -8.34 29.87 -10.62
C ILE A 317 -6.94 30.48 -10.47
N TYR A 318 -6.87 31.78 -10.22
CA TYR A 318 -5.60 32.47 -9.95
C TYR A 318 -5.03 32.07 -8.58
N GLY A 319 -3.71 32.07 -8.44
CA GLY A 319 -3.05 31.67 -7.20
C GLY A 319 -3.48 32.47 -5.99
N LYS A 320 -3.58 33.80 -6.10
CA LYS A 320 -4.14 34.66 -5.04
C LYS A 320 -5.49 34.15 -4.48
N ASP A 321 -6.42 33.81 -5.35
CA ASP A 321 -7.76 33.35 -4.96
C ASP A 321 -7.70 31.95 -4.35
N TRP A 322 -6.93 31.05 -4.95
CA TRP A 322 -6.78 29.68 -4.47
C TRP A 322 -6.11 29.62 -3.09
N ILE A 323 -5.07 30.43 -2.85
CA ILE A 323 -4.35 30.53 -1.57
C ILE A 323 -5.27 31.11 -0.49
N LYS A 324 -6.06 32.14 -0.82
CA LYS A 324 -7.08 32.68 0.09
C LYS A 324 -8.06 31.60 0.51
N VAL A 325 -8.53 30.79 -0.44
CA VAL A 325 -9.36 29.61 -0.14
C VAL A 325 -8.63 28.64 0.78
N GLN A 326 -7.36 28.29 0.53
CA GLN A 326 -6.64 27.36 1.41
C GLN A 326 -6.49 27.88 2.84
N THR A 327 -6.32 29.19 3.00
CA THR A 327 -6.24 29.83 4.32
C THR A 327 -7.56 29.66 5.08
N ILE A 328 -8.69 29.99 4.44
CA ILE A 328 -10.04 29.79 5.01
C ILE A 328 -10.29 28.31 5.34
N LEU A 329 -9.81 27.38 4.51
CA LEU A 329 -9.98 25.94 4.72
C LEU A 329 -9.13 25.39 5.88
N LYS A 330 -8.05 26.06 6.27
CA LYS A 330 -7.22 25.69 7.43
C LYS A 330 -7.86 26.20 8.74
N GLU A 331 -8.57 27.32 8.68
CA GLU A 331 -9.24 27.94 9.83
C GLU A 331 -10.59 27.28 10.18
N ASN A 332 -11.24 26.58 9.23
CA ASN A 332 -12.58 25.97 9.35
C ASN A 332 -12.62 24.43 9.36
#